data_AF-A0AA86PV73-F1
#
_entry.id   AF-A0AA86PV73-F1
#
_cell.length_a   1.000
_cell.length_b   1.000
_cell.length_c   1.000
_cell.angle_alpha   90.00
_cell.angle_beta   90.00
_cell.angle_gamma   90.00
#
_symmetry.space_group_name_H-M   'P 1'
#
loop_
_entity.id
_entity.type
_entity.pdbx_description
1 polymer ?
#
loop_
_entity_poly.entity_id
_entity_poly.type
_entity_poly.pdbx_seq_one_letter_code
_entity_poly.pdbx_strand_id
1 'polypeptide(L)'
;MQFKPQKPKTPYQTFQQDFKHTIEYVSISDRSKKFSELWNQQSQELKQKYQQEYDELIKMYQKQLAIYYLKYPEQLIIEKQIKQQQLKKQPKFDLCKRIIIYESIVISEYISNGGVNLSANDLQTISKQFEQLDQDSLNALDMFDFDKYKGQLMKLQDYKNK
;
A
#
# COMPACT_ATOMS: atom_id res chain seq x y z
N MET A 1 -0.52 20.12 27.07
CA MET A 1 -0.71 19.13 26.00
C MET A 1 -2.08 19.36 25.39
N GLN A 2 -2.16 19.68 24.10
CA GLN A 2 -3.44 19.91 23.42
C GLN A 2 -3.97 18.56 22.92
N PHE A 3 -5.19 18.20 23.29
CA PHE A 3 -5.72 16.85 23.04
C PHE A 3 -6.51 16.83 21.73
N LYS A 4 -5.89 16.32 20.65
CA LYS A 4 -6.62 15.96 19.44
C LYS A 4 -7.59 14.81 19.79
N PRO A 5 -8.88 14.89 19.39
CA PRO A 5 -9.80 13.78 19.58
C PRO A 5 -9.23 12.48 19.00
N GLN A 6 -9.38 11.37 19.73
CA GLN A 6 -8.93 10.06 19.26
C GLN A 6 -10.01 9.39 18.42
N LYS A 7 -9.58 8.72 17.35
CA LYS A 7 -10.50 7.98 16.48
C LYS A 7 -11.12 6.82 17.28
N PRO A 8 -12.45 6.61 17.22
CA PRO A 8 -13.07 5.48 17.87
C PRO A 8 -12.58 4.16 17.28
N LYS A 9 -12.58 3.11 18.11
CA LYS A 9 -12.23 1.74 17.69
C LYS A 9 -13.27 1.22 16.71
N THR A 10 -12.83 0.47 15.71
CA THR A 10 -13.74 -0.15 14.73
C THR A 10 -14.59 -1.24 15.38
N PRO A 11 -15.71 -1.66 14.76
CA PRO A 11 -16.56 -2.75 15.27
C PRO A 11 -15.76 -4.01 15.61
N TYR A 12 -14.86 -4.41 14.71
CA TYR A 12 -13.98 -5.56 14.91
C TYR A 12 -12.99 -5.35 16.07
N GLN A 13 -12.44 -4.15 16.24
CA GLN A 13 -11.53 -3.85 17.35
C GLN A 13 -12.25 -3.86 18.69
N THR A 14 -13.48 -3.34 18.77
CA THR A 14 -14.32 -3.42 19.97
C THR A 14 -14.61 -4.88 20.31
N PHE A 15 -15.03 -5.67 19.32
CA PHE A 15 -15.21 -7.11 19.45
C PHE A 15 -13.92 -7.81 19.96
N GLN A 16 -12.74 -7.49 19.42
CA GLN A 16 -11.49 -8.07 19.91
C GLN A 16 -11.22 -7.77 21.39
N GLN A 17 -11.67 -6.62 21.91
CA GLN A 17 -11.51 -6.28 23.32
C GLN A 17 -12.47 -7.08 24.20
N ASP A 18 -13.74 -7.18 23.78
CA ASP A 18 -14.77 -7.90 24.51
C ASP A 18 -14.46 -9.41 24.59
N PHE A 19 -13.90 -9.96 23.51
CA PHE A 19 -13.59 -11.39 23.38
C PHE A 19 -12.13 -11.73 23.68
N LYS A 20 -11.36 -10.79 24.24
CA LYS A 20 -9.93 -10.97 24.51
C LYS A 20 -9.64 -12.16 25.43
N HIS A 21 -10.49 -12.37 26.42
CA HIS A 21 -10.35 -13.45 27.40
C HIS A 21 -10.62 -14.84 26.80
N THR A 22 -11.42 -14.92 25.73
CA THR A 22 -11.78 -16.20 25.08
C THR A 22 -10.61 -16.88 24.41
N ILE A 23 -9.57 -16.12 24.03
CA ILE A 23 -8.40 -16.64 23.32
C ILE A 23 -7.07 -16.36 24.05
N GLU A 24 -7.14 -16.16 25.37
CA GLU A 24 -6.00 -15.78 26.20
C GLU A 24 -4.84 -16.78 26.10
N TYR A 25 -5.15 -18.06 25.96
CA TYR A 25 -4.17 -19.16 25.83
C TYR A 25 -3.61 -19.36 24.41
N VAL A 26 -4.09 -18.60 23.42
CA VAL A 26 -3.59 -18.69 22.04
C VAL A 26 -2.30 -17.90 21.88
N SER A 27 -1.35 -18.44 21.11
CA SER A 27 -0.08 -17.79 20.78
C SER A 27 -0.31 -16.40 20.14
N ILE A 28 0.60 -15.44 20.37
CA ILE A 28 0.44 -14.08 19.84
C ILE A 28 0.31 -14.08 18.31
N SER A 29 1.05 -14.96 17.62
CA SER A 29 0.99 -15.13 16.17
C SER A 29 -0.35 -15.67 15.67
N ASP A 30 -1.02 -16.50 16.46
CA ASP A 30 -2.29 -17.15 16.07
C ASP A 30 -3.54 -16.39 16.55
N ARG A 31 -3.39 -15.49 17.53
CA ARG A 31 -4.51 -14.69 18.08
C ARG A 31 -5.25 -13.90 16.99
N SER A 32 -4.53 -13.30 16.05
CA SER A 32 -5.16 -12.53 14.96
C SER A 32 -6.05 -13.40 14.06
N LYS A 33 -5.57 -14.61 13.71
CA LYS A 33 -6.34 -15.58 12.93
C LYS A 33 -7.56 -16.04 13.71
N LYS A 34 -7.40 -16.35 15.00
CA LYS A 34 -8.50 -16.79 15.87
C LYS A 34 -9.58 -15.72 16.06
N PHE A 35 -9.22 -14.46 16.25
CA PHE A 35 -10.22 -13.38 16.27
C PHE A 35 -10.95 -13.23 14.94
N SER A 36 -10.26 -13.41 13.82
CA SER A 36 -10.86 -13.31 12.49
C SER A 36 -11.87 -14.46 12.27
N GLU A 37 -11.51 -15.68 12.65
CA GLU A 37 -12.41 -16.84 12.65
C GLU A 37 -13.64 -16.60 13.53
N LEU A 38 -13.44 -16.18 14.78
CA LEU A 38 -14.51 -15.91 15.73
C LEU A 38 -15.45 -14.81 15.25
N TRP A 39 -14.90 -13.73 14.68
CA TRP A 39 -15.70 -12.65 14.09
C TRP A 39 -16.55 -13.17 12.93
N ASN A 40 -15.97 -13.97 12.04
CA ASN A 40 -16.72 -14.53 10.91
C ASN A 40 -17.87 -15.42 11.36
N GLN A 41 -17.70 -16.17 12.45
CA GLN A 41 -18.72 -17.01 13.07
C GLN A 41 -19.82 -16.24 13.83
N GLN A 42 -19.60 -14.96 14.16
CA GLN A 42 -20.64 -14.17 14.83
C GLN A 42 -21.85 -13.93 13.93
N SER A 43 -23.02 -13.85 14.55
CA SER A 43 -24.27 -13.53 13.86
C SER A 43 -24.22 -12.14 13.22
N GLN A 44 -24.97 -11.98 12.13
CA GLN A 44 -25.07 -10.69 11.45
C GLN A 44 -25.65 -9.61 12.37
N GLU A 45 -26.58 -9.98 13.25
CA GLU A 45 -27.20 -9.09 14.25
C GLU A 45 -26.15 -8.53 15.22
N LEU A 46 -25.24 -9.37 15.73
CA LEU A 46 -24.18 -8.91 16.62
C LEU A 46 -23.21 -7.96 15.90
N LYS A 47 -22.84 -8.28 14.65
CA LYS A 47 -22.00 -7.41 13.83
C LYS A 47 -22.68 -6.07 13.56
N GLN A 48 -23.98 -6.07 13.29
CA GLN A 48 -24.77 -4.86 13.10
C GLN A 48 -24.81 -3.99 14.36
N LYS A 49 -24.97 -4.60 15.54
CA LYS A 49 -24.92 -3.87 16.82
C LYS A 49 -23.59 -3.11 16.98
N TYR A 50 -22.46 -3.79 16.79
CA TYR A 50 -21.15 -3.13 16.85
C TYR A 50 -20.97 -2.05 15.78
N GLN A 51 -21.55 -2.24 14.59
CA GLN A 51 -21.54 -1.22 13.54
C GLN A 51 -22.36 0.01 13.93
N GLN A 52 -23.55 -0.16 14.49
CA GLN A 52 -24.40 0.95 14.94
C GLN A 52 -23.72 1.77 16.04
N GLU A 53 -23.14 1.10 17.05
CA GLU A 53 -22.37 1.76 18.11
C GLU A 53 -21.17 2.54 17.52
N TYR A 54 -20.45 1.95 16.55
CA TYR A 54 -19.36 2.65 15.86
C TYR A 54 -19.85 3.87 15.07
N ASP A 55 -20.99 3.76 14.38
CA ASP A 55 -21.55 4.84 13.58
C ASP A 55 -21.99 6.04 14.42
N GLU A 56 -22.42 5.83 15.66
CA GLU A 56 -22.69 6.90 16.61
C GLU A 56 -21.39 7.57 17.09
N LEU A 57 -20.41 6.76 17.48
CA LEU A 57 -19.12 7.26 17.97
C LEU A 57 -18.35 8.01 16.88
N ILE A 58 -18.39 7.55 15.62
CA ILE A 58 -17.70 8.23 14.53
C ILE A 58 -18.33 9.59 14.20
N LYS A 59 -19.66 9.71 14.30
CA LYS A 59 -20.36 11.00 14.15
C LYS A 59 -19.96 11.98 15.24
N MET A 60 -19.89 11.55 16.50
CA MET A 60 -19.42 12.37 17.61
C MET A 60 -17.95 12.79 17.42
N TYR A 61 -17.10 11.83 17.05
CA TYR A 61 -15.69 12.07 16.75
C TYR A 61 -15.50 13.11 15.64
N GLN A 62 -16.24 13.00 14.52
CA GLN A 62 -16.16 13.96 13.42
C GLN A 62 -16.55 15.38 13.86
N LYS A 63 -17.58 15.53 14.69
CA LYS A 63 -17.97 16.83 15.26
C LYS A 63 -16.86 17.41 16.14
N GLN A 64 -16.30 16.61 17.04
CA GLN A 64 -15.19 17.04 17.91
C GLN A 64 -13.94 17.40 17.10
N LEU A 65 -13.65 16.62 16.05
CA LEU A 65 -12.51 16.85 15.16
C LEU A 65 -12.68 18.15 14.37
N ALA A 66 -13.88 18.46 13.89
CA ALA A 66 -14.17 19.72 13.22
C ALA A 66 -13.95 20.91 14.17
N ILE A 67 -14.46 20.83 15.41
CA ILE A 67 -14.24 21.86 16.44
C ILE A 67 -12.75 22.03 16.72
N TYR A 68 -12.01 20.93 16.83
CA TYR A 68 -10.56 20.96 17.03
C TYR A 68 -9.84 21.70 15.90
N TYR A 69 -10.15 21.41 14.62
CA TYR A 69 -9.49 22.09 13.49
C TYR A 69 -9.95 23.54 13.29
N LEU A 70 -11.17 23.91 13.71
CA LEU A 70 -11.57 25.32 13.76
C LEU A 70 -10.74 26.10 14.78
N LYS A 71 -10.41 25.47 15.91
CA LYS A 71 -9.57 26.06 16.95
C LYS A 71 -8.08 26.07 16.60
N TYR A 72 -7.62 25.09 15.81
CA TYR A 72 -6.21 24.88 15.46
C TYR A 72 -6.04 24.59 13.96
N PRO A 73 -6.26 25.58 13.08
CA PRO A 73 -6.19 25.40 11.62
C PRO A 73 -4.78 25.02 11.12
N GLU A 74 -3.72 25.43 11.81
CA GLU A 74 -2.34 25.10 11.49
C GLU A 74 -2.05 23.60 11.56
N GLN A 75 -2.71 22.88 12.48
CA GLN A 75 -2.58 21.42 12.60
C GLN A 75 -3.14 20.71 11.36
N LEU A 76 -4.25 21.22 10.81
CA LEU A 76 -4.83 20.67 9.59
C LEU A 76 -3.90 20.85 8.38
N ILE A 77 -3.19 21.98 8.31
CA ILE A 77 -2.21 22.26 7.25
C ILE A 77 -1.02 21.32 7.36
N ILE A 78 -0.45 21.16 8.56
CA ILE A 78 0.67 20.25 8.81
C ILE A 78 0.29 18.80 8.45
N GLU A 79 -0.88 18.32 8.88
CA GLU A 79 -1.33 16.96 8.57
C GLU A 79 -1.53 16.73 7.07
N LYS A 80 -2.12 17.71 6.36
CA LYS A 80 -2.25 17.64 4.89
C LYS A 80 -0.90 17.59 4.21
N GLN A 81 0.07 18.39 4.66
CA GLN A 81 1.43 18.40 4.12
C GLN A 81 2.14 17.05 4.38
N ILE A 82 2.04 16.49 5.59
CA ILE A 82 2.61 15.18 5.91
C ILE A 82 1.99 14.08 5.03
N LYS A 83 0.66 14.07 4.87
CA LYS A 83 -0.02 13.09 4.01
C LYS A 83 0.43 13.19 2.55
N GLN A 84 0.57 14.42 2.03
CA GLN A 84 1.11 14.63 0.69
C GLN A 84 2.57 14.20 0.55
N GLN A 85 3.40 14.45 1.57
CA GLN A 85 4.79 13.98 1.57
C GLN A 85 4.90 12.46 1.66
N GLN A 86 4.01 11.78 2.40
CA GLN A 86 3.93 10.32 2.44
C GLN A 86 3.52 9.73 1.09
N LEU A 87 2.55 10.34 0.40
CA LEU A 87 2.16 9.92 -0.96
C LEU A 87 3.28 10.11 -1.98
N LYS A 88 4.13 11.12 -1.79
CA LYS A 88 5.31 11.36 -2.65
C LYS A 88 6.47 10.39 -2.37
N LYS A 89 6.50 9.75 -1.20
CA LYS A 89 7.44 8.65 -0.91
C LYS A 89 6.88 7.36 -1.50
N GLN A 90 6.92 7.23 -2.83
CA GLN A 90 6.70 5.95 -3.51
C GLN A 90 7.56 4.88 -2.82
N PRO A 91 7.00 3.74 -2.38
CA PRO A 91 7.78 2.73 -1.70
C PRO A 91 8.85 2.22 -2.65
N LYS A 92 10.08 1.97 -2.14
CA LYS A 92 11.22 1.46 -2.94
C LYS A 92 10.83 0.25 -3.80
N PHE A 93 9.85 -0.53 -3.35
CA PHE A 93 9.28 -1.67 -4.07
C PHE A 93 8.61 -1.29 -5.39
N ASP A 94 7.88 -0.17 -5.46
CA ASP A 94 7.22 0.27 -6.70
C ASP A 94 8.22 0.88 -7.69
N LEU A 95 9.30 1.50 -7.21
CA LEU A 95 10.40 1.93 -8.08
C LEU A 95 11.08 0.73 -8.76
N CYS A 96 11.39 -0.34 -8.01
CA CYS A 96 11.96 -1.56 -8.58
C CYS A 96 11.02 -2.22 -9.61
N LYS A 97 9.71 -2.20 -9.38
CA LYS A 97 8.74 -2.70 -10.37
C LYS A 97 8.78 -1.90 -11.66
N ARG A 98 8.76 -0.57 -11.56
CA ARG A 98 8.82 0.32 -12.73
C ARG A 98 10.12 0.14 -13.51
N ILE A 99 11.25 -0.04 -12.84
CA ILE A 99 12.54 -0.36 -13.47
C ILE A 99 12.43 -1.67 -14.26
N ILE A 100 11.93 -2.73 -13.63
CA ILE A 100 11.77 -4.05 -14.28
C ILE A 100 10.86 -3.96 -15.51
N ILE A 101 9.73 -3.25 -15.41
CA ILE A 101 8.80 -3.06 -16.52
C ILE A 101 9.48 -2.27 -17.64
N TYR A 102 10.09 -1.13 -17.33
CA TYR A 102 10.78 -0.30 -18.31
C TYR A 102 11.89 -1.06 -19.04
N GLU A 103 12.78 -1.71 -18.29
CA GLU A 103 13.87 -2.51 -18.86
C GLU A 103 13.32 -3.62 -19.75
N SER A 104 12.27 -4.32 -19.32
CA SER A 104 11.66 -5.38 -20.14
C SER A 104 11.07 -4.87 -21.46
N ILE A 105 10.45 -3.69 -21.46
CA ILE A 105 9.89 -3.06 -22.67
C ILE A 105 11.01 -2.69 -23.63
N VAL A 106 12.01 -1.94 -23.15
CA VAL A 106 13.13 -1.45 -23.97
C VAL A 106 13.95 -2.61 -24.54
N ILE A 107 14.20 -3.64 -23.74
CA ILE A 107 14.90 -4.85 -24.20
C ILE A 107 14.09 -5.58 -25.28
N SER A 108 12.77 -5.69 -25.12
CA SER A 108 11.92 -6.35 -26.12
C SER A 108 11.90 -5.60 -27.46
N GLU A 109 11.93 -4.27 -27.42
CA GLU A 109 12.00 -3.42 -28.61
C GLU A 109 13.36 -3.55 -29.31
N TYR A 110 14.45 -3.56 -28.54
CA TYR A 110 15.81 -3.78 -29.07
C TYR A 110 15.95 -5.12 -29.79
N ILE A 111 15.44 -6.21 -29.19
CA ILE A 111 15.47 -7.54 -29.80
C ILE A 111 14.60 -7.59 -31.07
N SER A 112 13.42 -6.95 -31.04
CA SER A 112 12.53 -6.87 -32.20
C SER A 112 13.18 -6.14 -33.38
N ASN A 113 14.06 -5.18 -33.11
CA ASN A 113 14.83 -4.44 -34.11
C ASN A 113 16.09 -5.19 -34.60
N GLY A 114 16.24 -6.48 -34.28
CA GLY A 114 17.36 -7.33 -34.74
C GLY A 114 18.58 -7.34 -33.83
N GLY A 115 18.48 -6.77 -32.62
CA GLY A 115 19.54 -6.83 -31.62
C GLY A 115 19.65 -8.22 -30.97
N VAL A 116 20.81 -8.87 -31.07
CA VAL A 116 20.98 -10.27 -30.63
C VAL A 116 21.69 -10.37 -29.27
N ASN A 117 22.47 -9.37 -28.87
CA ASN A 117 23.19 -9.36 -27.59
C ASN A 117 23.21 -7.96 -26.97
N LEU A 118 22.80 -7.86 -25.70
CA LEU A 118 22.93 -6.66 -24.89
C LEU A 118 24.19 -6.73 -24.04
N SER A 119 25.09 -5.76 -24.22
CA SER A 119 26.28 -5.65 -23.39
C SER A 119 25.95 -5.11 -22.00
N ALA A 120 26.88 -5.24 -21.06
CA ALA A 120 26.75 -4.64 -19.74
C ALA A 120 26.62 -3.10 -19.80
N ASN A 121 27.25 -2.47 -20.80
CA ASN A 121 27.16 -1.02 -21.00
C ASN A 121 25.78 -0.59 -21.52
N ASP A 122 25.13 -1.42 -22.34
CA ASP A 122 23.79 -1.14 -22.84
C ASP A 122 22.77 -1.18 -21.71
N LEU A 123 22.88 -2.18 -20.82
CA LEU A 123 22.03 -2.26 -19.63
C LEU A 123 22.22 -1.06 -18.70
N GLN A 124 23.47 -0.64 -18.45
CA GLN A 124 23.73 0.57 -17.67
C GLN A 124 23.17 1.83 -18.33
N THR A 125 23.16 1.88 -19.66
CA THR A 125 22.59 3.00 -20.42
C THR A 125 21.06 3.01 -20.29
N ILE A 126 20.41 1.86 -20.38
CA ILE A 126 18.96 1.73 -20.17
C ILE A 126 18.58 2.14 -18.75
N SER A 127 19.30 1.69 -17.73
CA SER A 127 19.03 2.09 -16.35
C SER A 127 19.23 3.61 -16.14
N LYS A 128 20.22 4.24 -16.80
CA LYS A 128 20.38 5.71 -16.78
C LYS A 128 19.26 6.44 -17.50
N GLN A 129 18.70 5.88 -18.57
CA GLN A 129 17.55 6.46 -19.27
C GLN A 129 16.29 6.45 -18.40
N PHE A 130 16.11 5.39 -17.59
CA PHE A 130 15.02 5.33 -16.61
C PHE A 130 15.06 6.50 -15.61
N GLU A 131 16.25 6.89 -15.16
CA GLU A 131 16.43 8.02 -14.23
C GLU A 131 16.06 9.38 -14.84
N GLN A 132 15.97 9.48 -16.18
CA GLN A 132 15.64 10.69 -16.90
C GLN A 132 14.14 10.81 -17.26
N LEU A 133 13.32 9.80 -16.91
CA LEU A 133 11.89 9.82 -17.21
C LEU A 133 11.14 10.87 -16.38
N ASP A 134 10.20 11.55 -17.01
CA ASP A 134 9.26 12.44 -16.32
C ASP A 134 8.23 11.64 -15.50
N GLN A 135 7.50 12.34 -14.64
CA GLN A 135 6.52 11.72 -13.74
C GLN A 135 5.34 11.08 -14.48
N ASP A 136 4.93 11.60 -15.64
CA ASP A 136 3.81 11.06 -16.42
C ASP A 136 4.21 9.74 -17.07
N SER A 137 5.43 9.67 -17.62
CA SER A 137 6.06 8.45 -18.10
C SER A 137 6.20 7.40 -17.01
N LEU A 138 6.61 7.80 -15.79
CA LEU A 138 6.68 6.90 -14.64
C LEU A 138 5.30 6.39 -14.19
N ASN A 139 4.25 7.21 -14.30
CA ASN A 139 2.89 6.80 -13.97
C ASN A 139 2.30 5.88 -15.04
N ALA A 140 2.67 6.06 -16.32
CA ALA A 140 2.26 5.16 -17.39
C ALA A 140 2.79 3.74 -17.17
N LEU A 141 4.00 3.59 -16.60
CA LEU A 141 4.56 2.27 -16.24
C LEU A 141 3.71 1.51 -15.21
N ASP A 142 2.95 2.20 -14.35
CA ASP A 142 2.06 1.55 -13.38
C ASP A 142 0.82 0.91 -14.03
N MET A 143 0.50 1.28 -15.27
CA MET A 143 -0.62 0.70 -16.02
C MET A 143 -0.28 -0.68 -16.60
N PHE A 144 0.99 -1.09 -16.56
CA PHE A 144 1.47 -2.36 -17.09
C PHE A 144 1.47 -3.46 -16.02
N ASP A 145 1.14 -4.68 -16.45
CA ASP A 145 1.11 -5.86 -15.58
C ASP A 145 2.52 -6.33 -15.21
N PHE A 146 2.95 -6.01 -13.99
CA PHE A 146 4.26 -6.36 -13.47
C PHE A 146 4.60 -7.85 -13.59
N ASP A 147 3.64 -8.76 -13.31
CA ASP A 147 3.92 -10.20 -13.30
C ASP A 147 4.20 -10.74 -14.71
N LYS A 148 3.51 -10.18 -15.71
CA LYS A 148 3.76 -10.47 -17.13
C LYS A 148 5.18 -10.07 -17.55
N TYR A 149 5.58 -8.84 -17.25
CA TYR A 149 6.86 -8.27 -17.70
C TYR A 149 8.06 -8.83 -16.90
N LYS A 150 7.88 -9.11 -15.62
CA LYS A 150 8.85 -9.84 -14.80
C LYS A 150 9.13 -11.23 -15.38
N GLY A 151 8.08 -11.95 -15.80
CA GLY A 151 8.22 -13.26 -16.44
C GLY A 151 8.93 -13.22 -17.79
N GLN A 152 8.74 -12.14 -18.56
CA GLN A 152 9.48 -11.90 -19.81
C GLN A 152 10.95 -11.61 -19.53
N LEU A 153 11.26 -10.75 -18.56
CA LEU A 153 12.63 -10.41 -18.21
C LEU A 153 13.43 -11.62 -17.71
N MET A 154 12.83 -12.50 -16.89
CA MET A 154 13.51 -13.74 -16.45
C MET A 154 13.84 -14.67 -17.63
N LYS A 155 12.89 -14.86 -18.56
CA LYS A 155 13.14 -15.65 -19.78
C LYS A 155 14.27 -15.06 -20.64
N LEU A 156 14.40 -13.75 -20.66
CA LEU A 156 15.47 -13.04 -21.38
C LEU A 156 16.82 -13.15 -20.66
N GLN A 157 16.84 -13.20 -19.33
CA GLN A 157 18.06 -13.41 -18.54
C GLN A 157 18.56 -14.86 -18.59
N ASP A 158 17.67 -15.85 -18.72
CA ASP A 158 18.04 -17.27 -18.87
C ASP A 158 18.76 -17.55 -20.21
N TYR A 159 18.59 -16.69 -21.22
CA TYR A 159 19.36 -16.72 -22.48
C TYR A 159 20.82 -16.25 -22.32
N LYS A 160 21.17 -15.62 -21.19
CA LYS A 160 22.50 -15.06 -20.92
C LYS A 160 23.49 -16.07 -20.33
N ASN A 161 22.99 -17.22 -19.87
CA ASN A 161 23.76 -18.27 -19.18
C ASN A 161 23.85 -19.60 -19.96
N LYS A 162 23.50 -19.58 -21.25
CA LYS A 162 23.77 -20.67 -22.21
C LYS A 162 24.74 -20.19 -23.27
#